data_AF-A0A0D1Y896-F1
#
_entry.id   AF-A0A0D1Y896-F1
#
_cell.length_a   1.000
_cell.length_b   1.000
_cell.length_c   1.000
_cell.angle_alpha   90.00
_cell.angle_beta   90.00
_cell.angle_gamma   90.00
#
_symmetry.space_group_name_H-M   'P 1'
#
loop_
_entity.id
_entity.type
_entity.pdbx_description
1 polymer ?
#
loop_
_entity_poly.entity_id
_entity_poly.type
_entity_poly.pdbx_seq_one_letter_code
_entity_poly.pdbx_strand_id
1 'polypeptide(L)'
;MSVIFELNDYVQPPPAPGSGSGQQHPLTNGAVLTQDAIDANAAKYHFTDVIAPPDTLRSPLQTPERIAMHHPSLSGFPTFVAAGTIDSVDPRSRRGGGGGNPSSSSNSAHNTVYQLQLLVRMKNYATDLCVRINVPMKEIALDEGEVEAEVVFARELLERVVATLEVRDFGLFGAAA
;
A
#
# COMPACT_ATOMS: atom_id res chain seq x y z
N MET A 1 14.93 6.21 -4.80
CA MET A 1 13.61 5.55 -5.02
C MET A 1 13.78 4.05 -5.13
N SER A 2 12.78 3.25 -4.71
CA SER A 2 12.74 1.79 -4.93
C SER A 2 11.40 1.34 -5.48
N VAL A 3 11.40 0.27 -6.28
CA VAL A 3 10.19 -0.41 -6.78
C VAL A 3 10.19 -1.85 -6.29
N ILE A 4 9.07 -2.30 -5.72
CA ILE A 4 8.92 -3.63 -5.13
C ILE A 4 7.69 -4.28 -5.76
N PHE A 5 7.83 -5.53 -6.23
CA PHE A 5 6.75 -6.37 -6.70
C PHE A 5 6.56 -7.51 -5.70
N GLU A 6 5.35 -7.67 -5.18
CA GLU A 6 5.02 -8.63 -4.13
C GLU A 6 3.83 -9.48 -4.54
N LEU A 7 3.94 -10.80 -4.34
CA LEU A 7 2.83 -11.74 -4.47
C LEU A 7 2.36 -12.12 -3.08
N ASN A 8 1.13 -11.73 -2.75
CA ASN A 8 0.53 -11.97 -1.44
C ASN A 8 -0.68 -12.90 -1.58
N ASP A 9 -1.06 -13.53 -0.47
CA ASP A 9 -2.32 -14.23 -0.38
C ASP A 9 -3.49 -13.25 -0.58
N TYR A 10 -4.55 -13.73 -1.23
CA TYR A 10 -5.75 -12.93 -1.44
C TYR A 10 -6.42 -12.58 -0.11
N VAL A 11 -6.51 -11.28 0.18
CA VAL A 11 -7.20 -10.78 1.38
C VAL A 11 -8.69 -11.02 1.25
N GLN A 12 -9.22 -11.88 2.12
CA GLN A 12 -10.63 -12.21 2.16
C GLN A 12 -11.46 -11.03 2.71
N PRO A 13 -12.65 -10.76 2.15
CA PRO A 13 -13.59 -9.86 2.80
C PRO A 13 -13.90 -10.33 4.22
N PRO A 14 -14.20 -9.40 5.14
CA PRO A 14 -14.76 -9.78 6.43
C PRO A 14 -16.04 -10.60 6.21
N PRO A 15 -16.26 -11.67 6.98
CA PRO A 15 -17.46 -12.49 6.84
C PRO A 15 -18.70 -11.62 7.04
N ALA A 16 -19.71 -11.84 6.19
CA ALA A 16 -20.96 -11.10 6.29
C ALA A 16 -21.55 -11.24 7.71
N PRO A 17 -22.06 -10.15 8.31
CA PRO A 17 -22.75 -10.24 9.59
C PRO A 17 -23.99 -11.13 9.43
N GLY A 18 -23.89 -12.39 9.84
CA GLY A 18 -24.98 -13.38 9.72
C GLY A 18 -24.57 -14.84 9.48
N SER A 19 -23.30 -15.13 9.16
CA SER A 19 -22.87 -16.52 8.92
C SER A 19 -22.50 -17.31 10.20
N GLY A 20 -22.59 -16.68 11.38
CA GLY A 20 -22.45 -17.34 12.68
C GLY A 20 -23.81 -17.66 13.29
N SER A 21 -24.13 -18.94 13.44
CA SER A 21 -25.28 -19.41 14.22
C SER A 21 -25.10 -19.06 15.69
N GLY A 22 -25.78 -18.01 16.18
CA GLY A 22 -25.93 -17.78 17.63
C GLY A 22 -26.04 -16.32 18.05
N GLN A 23 -27.23 -15.93 18.51
CA GLN A 23 -27.59 -14.74 19.30
C GLN A 23 -27.62 -13.37 18.59
N GLN A 24 -28.86 -12.96 18.29
CA GLN A 24 -29.26 -11.63 17.86
C GLN A 24 -29.04 -10.59 18.98
N HIS A 25 -28.19 -9.60 18.73
CA HIS A 25 -28.27 -8.28 19.35
C HIS A 25 -28.63 -7.26 18.25
N PRO A 26 -29.65 -6.40 18.43
CA PRO A 26 -30.07 -5.49 17.37
C PRO A 26 -29.29 -4.17 17.46
N LEU A 27 -28.32 -3.94 16.56
CA LEU A 27 -27.75 -2.62 16.34
C LEU A 27 -27.47 -2.36 14.84
N THR A 28 -28.24 -1.41 14.31
CA THR A 28 -27.93 -0.41 13.25
C THR A 28 -27.47 -0.88 11.87
N ASN A 29 -28.38 -0.71 10.89
CA ASN A 29 -28.19 -0.50 9.45
C ASN A 29 -27.16 -1.38 8.73
N GLY A 30 -27.64 -2.54 8.26
CA GLY A 30 -26.93 -3.42 7.33
C GLY A 30 -26.72 -2.81 5.95
N ALA A 31 -25.79 -1.86 5.84
CA ALA A 31 -25.22 -1.49 4.56
C ALA A 31 -24.39 -2.66 4.04
N VAL A 32 -24.90 -3.35 3.01
CA VAL A 32 -24.10 -4.31 2.24
C VAL A 32 -22.93 -3.53 1.65
N LEU A 33 -21.71 -3.81 2.11
CA LEU A 33 -20.51 -3.24 1.49
C LEU A 33 -20.45 -3.74 0.03
N THR A 34 -20.29 -2.82 -0.91
CA THR A 34 -20.10 -3.18 -2.31
C THR A 34 -18.79 -3.95 -2.48
N GLN A 35 -18.72 -4.84 -3.47
CA GLN A 35 -17.47 -5.56 -3.79
C GLN A 35 -16.31 -4.59 -4.06
N ASP A 36 -16.61 -3.46 -4.69
CA ASP A 36 -15.64 -2.39 -4.94
C ASP A 36 -15.08 -1.79 -3.63
N ALA A 37 -15.94 -1.52 -2.65
CA ALA A 37 -15.51 -1.04 -1.33
C ALA A 37 -14.69 -2.10 -0.58
N ILE A 38 -15.02 -3.38 -0.73
CA ILE A 38 -14.24 -4.50 -0.19
C ILE A 38 -12.83 -4.52 -0.80
N ASP A 39 -12.72 -4.44 -2.12
CA ASP A 39 -11.43 -4.50 -2.82
C ASP A 39 -10.59 -3.24 -2.58
N ALA A 40 -11.22 -2.07 -2.48
CA ALA A 40 -10.56 -0.84 -2.04
C ALA A 40 -10.05 -0.94 -0.59
N ASN A 41 -10.78 -1.62 0.31
CA ASN A 41 -10.29 -1.88 1.66
C ASN A 41 -9.11 -2.85 1.67
N ALA A 42 -9.05 -3.83 0.76
CA ALA A 42 -7.88 -4.68 0.59
C ALA A 42 -6.64 -3.87 0.14
N ALA A 43 -6.82 -2.88 -0.75
CA ALA A 43 -5.73 -1.96 -1.11
C ALA A 43 -5.22 -1.15 0.08
N LYS A 44 -6.11 -0.67 0.96
CA LYS A 44 -5.69 -0.01 2.21
C LYS A 44 -4.96 -0.97 3.15
N TYR A 45 -5.48 -2.19 3.31
CA TYR A 45 -4.86 -3.23 4.14
C TYR A 45 -3.41 -3.49 3.72
N HIS A 46 -3.20 -3.83 2.44
CA HIS A 46 -1.86 -4.04 1.87
C HIS A 46 -1.00 -2.78 1.90
N PHE A 47 -1.56 -1.58 1.93
CA PHE A 47 -0.72 -0.38 2.11
C PHE A 47 -0.14 -0.32 3.53
N THR A 48 -0.95 -0.67 4.52
CA THR A 48 -0.63 -0.49 5.94
C THR A 48 0.09 -1.66 6.59
N ASP A 49 0.05 -2.86 6.01
CA ASP A 49 0.64 -4.07 6.58
C ASP A 49 2.16 -4.02 6.76
N VAL A 50 2.86 -3.27 5.90
CA VAL A 50 4.31 -3.02 5.97
C VAL A 50 4.69 -1.89 6.93
N ILE A 51 3.71 -1.15 7.47
CA ILE A 51 3.96 -0.06 8.41
C ILE A 51 3.97 -0.64 9.82
N ALA A 52 5.17 -0.87 10.34
CA ALA A 52 5.36 -1.38 11.69
C ALA A 52 5.81 -0.27 12.65
N PRO A 53 5.38 -0.27 13.92
CA PRO A 53 5.91 0.64 14.93
C PRO A 53 7.45 0.62 14.97
N PRO A 54 8.12 1.79 15.01
CA PRO A 54 7.57 3.13 15.31
C PRO A 54 7.04 3.91 14.11
N ASP A 55 6.99 3.33 12.91
CA ASP A 55 6.59 4.04 11.70
C ASP A 55 5.08 4.27 11.68
N THR A 56 4.67 5.40 11.09
CA THR A 56 3.26 5.81 11.08
C THR A 56 2.87 6.46 9.76
N LEU A 57 1.60 6.32 9.39
CA LEU A 57 1.02 7.16 8.35
C LEU A 57 0.96 8.61 8.81
N ARG A 58 1.44 9.54 7.98
CA ARG A 58 1.37 10.98 8.25
C ARG A 58 -0.07 11.51 8.23
N SER A 59 -0.92 10.91 7.41
CA SER A 59 -2.34 11.24 7.30
C SER A 59 -3.15 9.98 6.99
N PRO A 60 -4.46 9.95 7.29
CA PRO A 60 -5.32 8.86 6.85
C PRO A 60 -5.23 8.64 5.33
N LEU A 61 -5.20 7.38 4.90
CA LEU A 61 -5.21 7.06 3.48
C LEU A 61 -6.51 7.50 2.84
N GLN A 62 -6.39 8.17 1.69
CA GLN A 62 -7.51 8.45 0.82
C GLN A 62 -8.13 7.14 0.31
N THR A 63 -9.33 7.22 -0.24
CA THR A 63 -9.95 6.07 -0.91
C THR A 63 -9.10 5.69 -2.12
N PRO A 64 -8.65 4.42 -2.23
CA PRO A 64 -7.91 3.96 -3.38
C PRO A 64 -8.68 4.19 -4.69
N GLU A 65 -7.98 4.65 -5.70
CA GLU A 65 -8.53 4.91 -7.02
C GLU A 65 -8.61 3.61 -7.81
N ARG A 66 -9.78 3.31 -8.38
CA ARG A 66 -9.94 2.16 -9.27
C ARG A 66 -9.41 2.51 -10.66
N ILE A 67 -8.54 1.65 -11.19
CA ILE A 67 -7.97 1.79 -12.53
C ILE A 67 -8.13 0.49 -13.33
N ALA A 68 -7.80 0.53 -14.62
CA ALA A 68 -7.76 -0.63 -15.49
C ALA A 68 -6.33 -0.92 -15.93
N MET A 69 -5.91 -2.18 -15.82
CA MET A 69 -4.65 -2.63 -16.42
C MET A 69 -4.79 -2.67 -17.94
N HIS A 70 -3.76 -2.26 -18.68
CA HIS A 70 -3.83 -2.22 -20.15
C HIS A 70 -3.61 -3.59 -20.78
N HIS A 71 -2.78 -4.43 -20.16
CA HIS A 71 -2.46 -5.73 -20.74
C HIS A 71 -3.64 -6.73 -20.57
N PRO A 72 -4.02 -7.48 -21.61
CA PRO A 72 -5.15 -8.41 -21.56
C PRO A 72 -5.07 -9.48 -20.46
N SER A 73 -3.85 -9.89 -20.08
CA SER A 73 -3.66 -10.88 -19.01
C SER A 73 -4.15 -10.36 -17.64
N LEU A 74 -4.19 -9.04 -17.43
CA LEU A 74 -4.54 -8.43 -16.15
C LEU A 74 -5.79 -7.54 -16.20
N SER A 75 -6.25 -7.13 -17.39
CA SER A 75 -7.35 -6.16 -17.56
C SER A 75 -8.69 -6.62 -16.99
N GLY A 76 -8.88 -7.93 -16.80
CA GLY A 76 -10.08 -8.51 -16.20
C GLY A 76 -10.13 -8.48 -14.66
N PHE A 77 -9.03 -8.11 -14.00
CA PHE A 77 -8.95 -8.13 -12.53
C PHE A 77 -9.19 -6.74 -11.91
N PRO A 78 -9.92 -6.66 -10.77
CA PRO A 78 -10.05 -5.42 -10.03
C PRO A 78 -8.67 -4.87 -9.64
N THR A 79 -8.44 -3.61 -9.97
CA THR A 79 -7.13 -2.96 -9.79
C THR A 79 -7.30 -1.60 -9.15
N PHE A 80 -6.48 -1.31 -8.13
CA PHE A 80 -6.58 -0.10 -7.32
C PHE A 80 -5.21 0.52 -7.08
N VAL A 81 -5.17 1.85 -7.02
CA VAL A 81 -4.00 2.63 -6.62
C VAL A 81 -4.25 3.31 -5.28
N ALA A 82 -3.35 3.11 -4.33
CA ALA A 82 -3.31 3.81 -3.06
C ALA A 82 -2.03 4.64 -2.96
N ALA A 83 -2.12 5.81 -2.33
CA ALA A 83 -0.99 6.70 -2.12
C ALA A 83 -1.01 7.27 -0.70
N GLY A 84 0.18 7.44 -0.12
CA GLY A 84 0.31 7.97 1.23
C GLY A 84 1.73 8.35 1.57
N THR A 85 1.87 9.13 2.64
CA THR A 85 3.17 9.50 3.21
C THR A 85 3.36 8.77 4.53
N ILE A 86 4.52 8.14 4.68
CA ILE A 86 4.93 7.37 5.85
C ILE A 86 6.05 8.14 6.54
N ASP A 87 5.89 8.36 7.84
CA ASP A 87 6.94 8.86 8.71
C ASP A 87 7.65 7.66 9.33
N SER A 88 8.90 7.44 8.90
CA SER A 88 9.75 6.36 9.37
C SER A 88 10.79 6.89 10.36
N VAL A 89 11.08 6.13 11.43
CA VAL A 89 12.07 6.55 12.44
C VAL A 89 13.34 5.74 12.26
N ASP A 90 14.47 6.41 11.98
CA ASP A 90 15.75 5.72 11.91
C ASP A 90 16.20 5.26 13.33
N PRO A 91 16.26 3.94 13.61
CA PRO A 91 16.68 3.44 14.91
C PRO A 91 18.16 3.73 15.21
N ARG A 92 18.99 4.02 14.19
CA ARG A 92 20.41 4.38 14.37
C ARG A 92 20.58 5.73 15.05
N SER A 93 19.61 6.64 14.91
CA SER A 93 19.60 7.93 15.63
C SER A 93 19.48 7.77 17.15
N ARG A 94 19.00 6.62 17.64
CA ARG A 94 18.82 6.35 19.08
C ARG A 94 20.05 5.71 19.77
N ARG A 95 21.07 5.28 19.02
CA ARG A 95 22.27 4.61 19.59
C ARG A 95 23.43 5.56 19.94
N GLY A 96 23.28 6.87 19.76
CA GLY A 96 24.26 7.89 20.21
C GLY A 96 24.14 8.23 21.70
N GLY A 97 24.11 7.23 22.58
CA GLY A 97 23.99 7.41 24.03
C GLY A 97 25.33 7.33 24.74
N GLY A 98 26.16 8.37 24.63
CA GLY A 98 27.43 8.50 25.34
C GLY A 98 27.72 9.94 25.73
N GLY A 99 27.30 10.33 26.93
CA GLY A 99 27.80 11.47 27.71
C GLY A 99 27.81 12.85 27.03
N GLY A 100 26.72 13.60 27.09
CA GLY A 100 26.71 15.02 26.76
C GLY A 100 25.39 15.70 27.14
N ASN A 101 25.48 16.89 27.74
CA ASN A 101 24.42 17.74 28.32
C ASN A 101 23.02 17.69 27.69
N PRO A 102 21.93 17.91 28.49
CA PRO A 102 20.58 18.08 27.98
C PRO A 102 20.38 19.51 27.48
N SER A 103 20.84 19.80 26.27
CA SER A 103 20.35 20.94 25.50
C SER A 103 19.23 20.47 24.57
N SER A 104 18.06 21.08 24.74
CA SER A 104 16.80 20.91 24.01
C SER A 104 16.93 20.71 22.49
N SER A 105 15.97 19.93 21.94
CA SER A 105 15.74 19.54 20.53
C SER A 105 16.32 18.18 20.10
N SER A 106 15.77 17.11 20.66
CA SER A 106 15.87 15.77 20.06
C SER A 106 15.04 15.74 18.77
N ASN A 107 15.59 16.27 17.67
CA ASN A 107 15.15 15.92 16.33
C ASN A 107 15.49 14.44 16.12
N SER A 108 14.60 13.53 16.54
CA SER A 108 14.60 12.18 16.01
C SER A 108 14.64 12.33 14.49
N ALA A 109 15.61 11.68 13.85
CA ALA A 109 15.75 11.75 12.41
C ALA A 109 14.59 10.99 11.77
N HIS A 110 13.43 11.64 11.67
CA HIS A 110 12.30 11.15 10.89
C HIS A 110 12.73 11.15 9.43
N ASN A 111 12.60 10.00 8.77
CA ASN A 111 12.69 9.89 7.33
C ASN A 111 11.26 9.84 6.80
N THR A 112 10.95 10.69 5.83
CA THR A 112 9.63 10.75 5.23
C THR A 112 9.70 10.01 3.91
N VAL A 113 8.76 9.11 3.67
CA VAL A 113 8.67 8.34 2.42
C VAL A 113 7.29 8.51 1.84
N TYR A 114 7.21 8.92 0.58
CA TYR A 114 5.97 8.83 -0.17
C TYR A 114 5.90 7.47 -0.84
N GLN A 115 4.79 6.78 -0.67
CA GLN A 115 4.55 5.47 -1.26
C GLN A 115 3.36 5.54 -2.21
N LEU A 116 3.56 5.06 -3.43
CA LEU A 116 2.49 4.67 -4.35
C LEU A 116 2.37 3.15 -4.33
N GLN A 117 1.15 2.63 -4.30
CA GLN A 117 0.88 1.20 -4.35
C GLN A 117 -0.18 0.89 -5.39
N LEU A 118 0.13 0.01 -6.33
CA LEU A 118 -0.82 -0.70 -7.17
C LEU A 118 -1.20 -2.01 -6.50
N LEU A 119 -2.48 -2.35 -6.50
CA LEU A 119 -2.99 -3.68 -6.15
C LEU A 119 -3.78 -4.25 -7.32
N VAL A 120 -3.46 -5.48 -7.73
CA VAL A 120 -4.25 -6.28 -8.69
C VAL A 120 -4.81 -7.51 -7.97
N ARG A 121 -6.14 -7.63 -7.92
CA ARG A 121 -6.87 -8.66 -7.17
C ARG A 121 -7.17 -9.88 -8.03
N MET A 122 -6.32 -10.91 -7.96
CA MET A 122 -6.46 -12.12 -8.77
C MET A 122 -7.18 -13.24 -8.02
N LYS A 123 -8.48 -13.03 -7.73
CA LYS A 123 -9.30 -13.94 -6.90
C LYS A 123 -9.25 -15.40 -7.34
N ASN A 124 -9.30 -15.66 -8.65
CA ASN A 124 -9.28 -17.02 -9.20
C ASN A 124 -7.97 -17.77 -8.93
N TYR A 125 -6.93 -17.04 -8.55
CA TYR A 125 -5.59 -17.53 -8.24
C TYR A 125 -5.25 -17.36 -6.75
N ALA A 126 -6.23 -17.00 -5.91
CA ALA A 126 -6.04 -16.70 -4.50
C ALA A 126 -4.84 -15.76 -4.22
N THR A 127 -4.56 -14.84 -5.15
CA THR A 127 -3.38 -13.97 -5.11
C THR A 127 -3.78 -12.50 -5.17
N ASP A 128 -3.09 -11.68 -4.38
CA ASP A 128 -3.04 -10.23 -4.51
C ASP A 128 -1.63 -9.83 -4.98
N LEU A 129 -1.53 -9.22 -6.16
CA LEU A 129 -0.27 -8.69 -6.69
C LEU A 129 -0.15 -7.22 -6.31
N CYS A 130 0.88 -6.88 -5.53
CA CYS A 130 1.17 -5.52 -5.11
C CYS A 130 2.42 -5.00 -5.84
N VAL A 131 2.36 -3.75 -6.30
CA VAL A 131 3.54 -3.01 -6.76
C VAL A 131 3.67 -1.75 -5.93
N ARG A 132 4.79 -1.59 -5.22
CA ARG A 132 5.06 -0.43 -4.36
C ARG A 132 6.20 0.40 -4.94
N ILE A 133 6.02 1.71 -4.99
CA ILE A 133 7.06 2.67 -5.36
C ILE A 133 7.29 3.60 -4.17
N ASN A 134 8.48 3.51 -3.58
CA ASN A 134 8.88 4.29 -2.41
C ASN A 134 9.83 5.41 -2.81
N VAL A 135 9.41 6.64 -2.54
CA VAL A 135 10.16 7.87 -2.82
C VAL A 135 10.63 8.47 -1.49
N PRO A 136 11.93 8.36 -1.15
CA PRO A 136 12.47 8.92 0.10
C PRO A 136 12.53 10.45 0.01
N MET A 137 11.68 11.13 0.76
CA MET A 137 11.52 12.58 0.70
C MET A 137 12.67 13.34 1.35
N LYS A 138 13.23 12.82 2.46
CA LYS A 138 14.26 13.56 3.22
C LYS A 138 15.58 13.73 2.47
N GLU A 139 15.93 12.77 1.61
CA GLU A 139 17.15 12.85 0.79
C GLU A 139 17.04 13.96 -0.27
N ILE A 140 15.81 14.38 -0.59
CA ILE A 140 15.47 15.31 -1.67
C ILE A 140 14.93 16.66 -1.12
N ALA A 141 14.44 16.69 0.12
CA ALA A 141 13.77 17.83 0.77
C ALA A 141 14.64 19.08 1.04
N LEU A 142 15.87 19.14 0.51
CA LEU A 142 16.63 20.39 0.46
C LEU A 142 16.10 21.31 -0.65
N ASP A 143 15.40 20.74 -1.65
CA ASP A 143 14.73 21.46 -2.73
C ASP A 143 13.32 20.86 -2.94
N GLU A 144 12.28 21.67 -2.69
CA GLU A 144 10.88 21.26 -2.89
C GLU A 144 10.59 20.88 -4.35
N GLY A 145 11.30 21.49 -5.31
CA GLY A 145 11.16 21.19 -6.74
C GLY A 145 11.68 19.81 -7.12
N GLU A 146 12.76 19.35 -6.49
CA GLU A 146 13.29 18.00 -6.72
C GLU A 146 12.35 16.93 -6.14
N VAL A 147 11.72 17.20 -5.00
CA VAL A 147 10.71 16.33 -4.39
C VAL A 147 9.50 16.15 -5.32
N GLU A 148 9.00 17.25 -5.86
CA GLU A 148 7.86 17.22 -6.78
C GLU A 148 8.21 16.44 -8.06
N ALA A 149 9.40 16.68 -8.63
CA ALA A 149 9.87 15.97 -9.82
C ALA A 149 9.95 14.45 -9.60
N GLU A 150 10.45 14.00 -8.45
CA GLU A 150 10.53 12.59 -8.11
C GLU A 150 9.17 11.95 -7.87
N VAL A 151 8.20 12.69 -7.31
CA VAL A 151 6.81 12.22 -7.19
C VAL A 151 6.16 12.10 -8.56
N VAL A 152 6.38 13.06 -9.47
CA VAL A 152 5.90 12.98 -10.85
C VAL A 152 6.51 11.77 -11.56
N PHE A 153 7.82 11.58 -11.45
CA PHE A 153 8.50 10.43 -12.03
C PHE A 153 7.98 9.10 -11.48
N ALA A 154 7.71 9.01 -10.18
CA ALA A 154 7.12 7.83 -9.57
C ALA A 154 5.71 7.52 -10.11
N ARG A 155 4.91 8.54 -10.42
CA ARG A 155 3.58 8.37 -11.04
C ARG A 155 3.70 7.88 -12.48
N GLU A 156 4.58 8.48 -13.28
CA GLU A 156 4.85 8.04 -14.66
C GLU A 156 5.37 6.59 -14.69
N LEU A 157 6.18 6.21 -13.70
CA LEU A 157 6.66 4.85 -13.55
C LEU A 157 5.52 3.88 -13.23
N LEU A 158 4.59 4.27 -12.34
CA LEU A 158 3.40 3.47 -12.04
C LEU A 158 2.51 3.32 -13.29
N GLU A 159 2.30 4.39 -14.05
CA GLU A 159 1.57 4.36 -15.31
C GLU A 159 2.21 3.41 -16.31
N ARG A 160 3.55 3.40 -16.39
CA ARG A 160 4.27 2.43 -17.22
C ARG A 160 4.05 1.00 -16.76
N VAL A 161 4.08 0.74 -15.45
CA VAL A 161 3.74 -0.59 -14.89
C VAL A 161 2.33 -0.99 -15.28
N VAL A 162 1.33 -0.10 -15.14
CA VAL A 162 -0.06 -0.35 -15.55
C VAL A 162 -0.16 -0.66 -17.05
N ALA A 163 0.64 0.02 -17.86
CA ALA A 163 0.65 -0.15 -19.30
C ALA A 163 1.30 -1.46 -19.79
N THR A 164 2.36 -1.93 -19.10
CA THR A 164 3.22 -2.99 -19.63
C THR A 164 3.26 -4.27 -18.81
N LEU A 165 2.76 -4.26 -17.56
CA LEU A 165 2.82 -5.45 -16.71
C LEU A 165 1.91 -6.55 -17.28
N GLU A 166 2.52 -7.70 -17.54
CA GLU A 166 1.83 -8.89 -18.04
C GLU A 166 2.16 -10.11 -17.19
N VAL A 167 1.19 -11.03 -17.11
CA VAL A 167 1.43 -12.38 -16.60
C VAL A 167 1.63 -13.28 -17.80
N ARG A 168 2.83 -13.84 -17.94
CA ARG A 168 3.18 -14.77 -19.02
C ARG A 168 2.78 -16.21 -18.73
N ASP A 169 2.84 -16.59 -17.46
CA ASP A 169 2.52 -17.94 -17.01
C ASP A 169 1.73 -17.87 -15.70
N PHE A 170 0.47 -18.27 -15.77
CA PHE A 170 -0.41 -18.33 -14.60
C PHE A 170 -0.15 -19.55 -13.72
N GLY A 171 0.64 -20.52 -14.18
CA GLY A 171 1.12 -21.64 -13.35
C GLY A 171 1.93 -21.18 -12.14
N LEU A 172 2.50 -19.97 -12.18
CA LEU A 172 3.18 -19.34 -11.05
C LEU A 172 2.29 -19.22 -9.80
N PHE A 173 0.97 -19.10 -9.97
CA PHE A 173 0.03 -18.87 -8.87
C PHE A 173 -0.64 -20.16 -8.37
N GLY A 174 -0.09 -21.32 -8.72
CA GLY A 174 -0.62 -22.60 -8.25
C GLY A 174 -1.98 -22.98 -8.85
N ALA A 175 -2.37 -22.38 -9.97
CA ALA A 175 -3.47 -22.89 -10.77
C ALA A 175 -3.10 -24.31 -11.23
N ALA A 176 -3.82 -25.31 -10.72
CA ALA A 176 -3.71 -26.68 -11.20
C ALA A 176 -4.01 -26.71 -12.71
N ALA A 177 -3.11 -27.31 -13.47
CA ALA A 177 -3.36 -27.70 -14.86
C ALA A 177 -4.52 -28.70 -14.95
#